data_AF-A0A078K2Z6-F1
#
_entry.id   AF-A0A078K2Z6-F1
#
_cell.length_a   1.000
_cell.length_b   1.000
_cell.length_c   1.000
_cell.angle_alpha   90.00
_cell.angle_beta   90.00
_cell.angle_gamma   90.00
#
_symmetry.space_group_name_H-M   'P 1'
#
loop_
_entity.id
_entity.type
_entity.pdbx_description
1 polymer ?
#
loop_
_entity_poly.entity_id
_entity_poly.type
_entity_poly.pdbx_seq_one_letter_code
_entity_poly.pdbx_strand_id
1 'polypeptide(L)'
;MDEPTTGLDARAAAIVMRAVKNVAETGRTIVCTIHQPSIDIFEAFDELVLLKRGGRMIYTGPLGQHSSHVIQYFEVSVLYKKMSQFSFYDFFNVLTK
;
A
#
# COMPACT_ATOMS: atom_id res chain seq x y z
N MET A 1 1.04 -11.19 9.53
CA MET A 1 0.89 -12.26 8.52
C MET A 1 2.00 -12.06 7.52
N ASP A 2 2.70 -13.13 7.15
CA ASP A 2 3.77 -13.06 6.17
C ASP A 2 3.22 -13.48 4.82
N GLU A 3 3.21 -12.56 3.85
CA GLU A 3 2.77 -12.75 2.47
C GLU A 3 1.45 -13.55 2.24
N PRO A 4 0.30 -13.12 2.81
CA PRO A 4 -0.96 -13.88 2.76
C PRO A 4 -1.55 -14.09 1.35
N THR A 5 -1.00 -13.42 0.33
CA THR A 5 -1.45 -13.50 -1.06
C THR A 5 -0.51 -14.30 -1.96
N THR A 6 0.61 -14.81 -1.44
CA THR A 6 1.61 -15.53 -2.23
C THR A 6 1.04 -16.83 -2.82
N GLY A 7 1.24 -17.01 -4.13
CA GLY A 7 0.74 -18.18 -4.87
C GLY A 7 -0.75 -18.14 -5.22
N LEU A 8 -1.47 -17.06 -4.87
CA LEU A 8 -2.86 -16.87 -5.25
C LEU A 8 -2.98 -16.06 -6.54
N ASP A 9 -4.03 -16.34 -7.31
CA ASP A 9 -4.45 -15.43 -8.38
C ASP A 9 -5.08 -14.14 -7.79
N ALA A 10 -5.26 -13.14 -8.64
CA ALA A 10 -5.79 -11.83 -8.21
C ALA A 10 -7.15 -11.92 -7.50
N ARG A 11 -8.03 -12.84 -7.93
CA ARG A 11 -9.36 -12.99 -7.34
C ARG A 11 -9.27 -13.64 -5.96
N ALA A 12 -8.52 -14.72 -5.85
CA ALA A 12 -8.30 -15.43 -4.59
C ALA A 12 -7.61 -14.53 -3.56
N ALA A 13 -6.59 -13.77 -3.99
CA ALA A 13 -5.91 -12.79 -3.16
C ALA A 13 -6.87 -11.70 -2.64
N ALA A 14 -7.75 -11.15 -3.50
CA ALA A 14 -8.74 -10.17 -3.09
C ALA A 14 -9.76 -10.73 -2.07
N ILE A 15 -10.17 -11.99 -2.21
CA ILE A 15 -11.05 -12.66 -1.24
C ILE A 15 -10.36 -12.80 0.11
N VAL A 16 -9.10 -13.23 0.13
CA VAL A 16 -8.30 -13.34 1.36
C VAL A 16 -8.16 -11.97 2.03
N MET A 17 -7.78 -10.94 1.27
CA MET A 17 -7.59 -9.60 1.84
C MET A 17 -8.89 -8.97 2.33
N ARG A 18 -10.04 -9.24 1.68
CA ARG A 18 -11.34 -8.83 2.20
C ARG A 18 -11.67 -9.52 3.53
N ALA A 19 -11.37 -10.82 3.65
CA ALA A 19 -11.56 -11.52 4.92
C ALA A 19 -10.65 -10.95 6.02
N VAL A 20 -9.39 -10.66 5.71
CA VAL A 20 -8.45 -9.99 6.61
C VAL A 20 -8.99 -8.63 7.05
N LYS A 21 -9.50 -7.81 6.12
CA LYS A 21 -10.09 -6.50 6.43
C LYS A 21 -11.27 -6.63 7.39
N ASN A 22 -12.19 -7.56 7.13
CA ASN A 22 -13.34 -7.81 8.01
C ASN A 22 -12.90 -8.20 9.43
N VAL A 23 -11.82 -8.99 9.57
CA VAL A 23 -11.27 -9.32 10.89
C VAL A 23 -10.69 -8.07 11.55
N ALA A 24 -9.97 -7.22 10.80
CA ALA A 24 -9.43 -5.98 11.35
C ALA A 24 -10.53 -5.06 11.88
N GLU A 25 -11.64 -4.93 11.14
CA GLU A 25 -12.81 -4.11 11.49
C GLU A 25 -13.52 -4.56 12.79
N THR A 26 -13.25 -5.76 13.29
CA THR A 26 -13.72 -6.19 14.62
C THR A 26 -12.92 -5.60 15.79
N GLY A 27 -12.03 -4.64 15.52
CA GLY A 27 -11.17 -4.00 16.53
C GLY A 27 -9.84 -4.72 16.74
N ARG A 28 -9.39 -5.53 15.77
CA ARG A 28 -8.14 -6.30 15.85
C ARG A 28 -7.08 -5.65 14.98
N THR A 29 -5.89 -5.42 15.53
CA THR A 29 -4.76 -4.94 14.73
C THR A 29 -4.16 -6.08 13.92
N ILE A 30 -4.08 -5.91 12.60
CA ILE A 30 -3.43 -6.87 11.70
C ILE A 30 -2.28 -6.15 11.00
N VAL A 31 -1.10 -6.76 11.06
CA VAL A 31 0.07 -6.33 10.30
C VAL A 31 0.40 -7.41 9.29
N CYS A 32 0.55 -7.06 8.01
CA CYS A 32 0.98 -8.01 7.00
C CYS A 32 1.94 -7.40 5.97
N THR A 33 2.79 -8.26 5.42
CA THR A 33 3.66 -7.98 4.28
C THR A 33 2.93 -8.42 3.01
N ILE A 34 2.88 -7.57 1.99
CA ILE A 34 2.36 -7.96 0.66
C ILE A 34 3.47 -7.76 -0.36
N HIS A 35 3.78 -8.83 -1.06
CA HIS A 35 4.71 -8.80 -2.18
C HIS A 35 3.89 -8.55 -3.45
N GLN A 36 4.11 -7.41 -4.09
CA GLN A 36 3.43 -7.00 -5.33
C GLN A 36 1.88 -7.01 -5.21
N PRO A 37 1.29 -6.11 -4.40
CA PRO A 37 -0.17 -6.01 -4.31
C PRO A 37 -0.78 -5.68 -5.68
N SER A 38 -2.08 -5.96 -5.86
CA SER A 38 -2.89 -5.27 -6.85
C SER A 38 -3.35 -3.91 -6.28
N ILE A 39 -3.87 -3.03 -7.14
CA ILE A 39 -4.45 -1.74 -6.69
C ILE A 39 -5.53 -1.96 -5.64
N ASP A 40 -6.45 -2.90 -5.88
CA ASP A 40 -7.56 -3.18 -4.96
C ASP A 40 -7.06 -3.64 -3.58
N ILE A 41 -5.99 -4.43 -3.55
CA ILE A 41 -5.37 -4.90 -2.30
C ILE A 41 -4.63 -3.76 -1.62
N PHE A 42 -3.94 -2.91 -2.38
CA PHE A 42 -3.19 -1.77 -1.85
C PHE A 42 -4.11 -0.74 -1.19
N GLU A 43 -5.23 -0.40 -1.82
CA GLU A 43 -6.22 0.55 -1.30
C GLU A 43 -7.04 -0.03 -0.12
N ALA A 44 -6.93 -1.33 0.18
CA ALA A 44 -7.60 -1.92 1.35
C ALA A 44 -6.89 -1.60 2.68
N PHE A 45 -5.63 -1.13 2.64
CA PHE A 45 -4.83 -0.82 3.82
C PHE A 45 -5.22 0.51 4.46
N ASP A 46 -5.33 0.51 5.79
CA ASP A 46 -5.54 1.75 6.57
C ASP A 46 -4.23 2.55 6.68
N GLU A 47 -3.15 1.86 7.00
CA GLU A 47 -1.79 2.40 7.16
C GLU A 47 -0.77 1.58 6.37
N LEU A 48 0.28 2.25 5.92
CA LEU A 48 1.33 1.69 5.10
C LEU A 48 2.69 1.96 5.73
N VAL A 49 3.52 0.92 5.79
CA VAL A 49 4.96 1.03 6.08
C VAL A 49 5.71 0.69 4.82
N LEU A 50 6.33 1.67 4.18
CA LEU A 50 7.17 1.47 3.00
C LEU A 50 8.63 1.44 3.40
N LEU A 51 9.32 0.38 2.96
CA LEU A 51 10.75 0.20 3.14
C LEU A 51 11.42 0.22 1.76
N LYS A 52 12.52 0.97 1.63
CA LYS A 52 13.43 0.82 0.49
C LYS A 52 14.44 -0.30 0.75
N ARG A 53 15.15 -0.71 -0.31
CA ARG A 53 16.26 -1.66 -0.23
C ARG A 53 17.21 -1.35 0.93
N GLY A 54 17.55 -2.40 1.68
CA GLY A 54 18.33 -2.30 2.92
C GLY A 54 17.50 -1.99 4.16
N GLY A 55 16.18 -2.19 4.13
CA GLY A 55 15.31 -2.10 5.31
C GLY A 55 15.09 -0.67 5.83
N ARG A 56 15.39 0.36 5.05
CA ARG A 56 15.22 1.75 5.47
C ARG A 56 13.80 2.20 5.21
N MET A 57 13.13 2.66 6.26
CA MET A 57 11.79 3.22 6.15
C MET A 57 11.82 4.52 5.34
N ILE A 58 10.91 4.60 4.38
CA ILE A 58 10.72 5.79 3.52
C ILE A 58 9.33 6.40 3.66
N TYR A 59 8.38 5.66 4.21
CA TYR A 59 7.07 6.17 4.58
C TYR A 59 6.48 5.31 5.70
N THR A 60 5.80 5.95 6.63
CA THR A 60 4.96 5.30 7.62
C THR A 60 3.78 6.21 7.88
N GLY A 61 2.57 5.68 7.77
CA GLY A 61 1.38 6.47 8.03
C GLY A 61 0.14 6.01 7.27
N PRO A 62 -0.97 6.74 7.44
CA PRO A 62 -2.25 6.40 6.83
C PRO A 62 -2.23 6.57 5.32
N LEU A 63 -2.77 5.61 4.59
CA LEU A 63 -2.80 5.66 3.12
C LEU A 63 -3.59 6.87 2.60
N GLY A 64 -4.73 7.15 3.23
CA GLY A 64 -5.70 8.15 2.78
C GLY A 64 -6.60 7.63 1.66
N GLN A 65 -7.65 8.37 1.33
CA GLN A 65 -8.54 8.02 0.22
C GLN A 65 -7.79 8.12 -1.10
N HIS A 66 -7.79 7.05 -1.91
CA HIS A 66 -7.04 6.97 -3.17
C HIS A 66 -5.56 7.31 -2.97
N SER A 67 -4.98 6.86 -1.85
CA SER A 67 -3.57 7.10 -1.51
C SER A 67 -3.15 8.57 -1.39
N SER A 68 -4.09 9.48 -1.15
CA SER A 68 -3.82 10.92 -1.15
C SER A 68 -2.74 11.34 -0.16
N HIS A 69 -2.66 10.73 1.01
CA HIS A 69 -1.67 11.10 2.03
C HIS A 69 -0.26 10.65 1.65
N VAL A 70 -0.12 9.43 1.13
CA VAL A 70 1.18 8.93 0.70
C VAL A 70 1.67 9.69 -0.55
N ILE A 71 0.77 10.00 -1.49
CA ILE A 71 1.08 10.83 -2.65
C ILE A 71 1.58 12.21 -2.19
N GLN A 72 0.81 12.89 -1.33
CA GLN A 72 1.19 14.20 -0.80
C GLN A 72 2.54 14.16 -0.06
N TYR A 73 2.80 13.10 0.71
CA TYR A 73 4.08 12.93 1.41
C TYR A 73 5.26 12.90 0.42
N PHE A 74 5.15 12.13 -0.67
CA PHE A 74 6.21 12.02 -1.66
C PHE A 74 6.31 13.24 -2.57
N GLU A 75 5.21 13.92 -2.87
CA GLU A 75 5.22 15.20 -3.62
C GLU A 75 6.00 16.30 -2.88
N VAL A 76 5.88 16.37 -1.55
CA VAL A 76 6.56 17.38 -0.73
C VAL A 76 7.99 16.96 -0.38
N SER A 77 8.22 15.68 -0.08
CA SER A 77 9.51 15.17 0.40
C SER A 77 10.55 15.01 -0.72
N VAL A 78 10.12 14.71 -1.95
CA VAL A 78 11.00 14.61 -3.13
C VAL A 78 11.04 15.99 -3.80
N LEU A 79 11.83 16.90 -3.23
CA LEU A 79 12.00 18.30 -3.62
C LEU A 79 11.83 18.58 -5.13
N TYR A 80 10.76 19.34 -5.46
CA TYR A 80 10.55 20.17 -6.65
C TYR A 80 11.21 19.72 -7.97
N LYS A 81 10.46 18.98 -8.78
CA LYS A 81 10.14 19.37 -10.18
C LYS A 81 9.24 18.33 -10.84
N LYS A 82 8.13 18.81 -11.41
CA LYS A 82 7.32 18.15 -12.46
C LYS A 82 6.23 17.14 -12.02
N MET A 83 5.65 17.26 -10.83
CA MET A 83 4.71 16.25 -10.29
C MET A 83 3.29 16.73 -9.98
N SER A 84 2.79 17.83 -10.55
CA SER A 84 1.38 18.23 -10.40
C SER A 84 0.36 17.31 -11.14
N GLN A 85 0.76 16.10 -11.54
CA GLN A 85 -0.03 15.15 -12.33
C GLN A 85 0.26 13.68 -11.98
N PHE A 86 0.92 13.37 -10.86
CA PHE A 86 1.16 11.97 -10.52
C PHE A 86 -0.14 11.33 -10.04
N SER A 87 -0.73 10.50 -10.90
CA SER A 87 -1.88 9.69 -10.52
C SER A 87 -1.47 8.68 -9.45
N PHE A 88 -2.43 8.23 -8.67
CA PHE A 88 -2.27 7.05 -7.84
C PHE A 88 -1.65 5.87 -8.63
N TYR A 89 -2.06 5.68 -9.89
CA TYR A 89 -1.49 4.65 -10.76
C TYR A 89 0.00 4.83 -11.03
N ASP A 90 0.46 6.07 -11.19
CA ASP A 90 1.87 6.36 -11.43
C ASP A 90 2.68 6.07 -10.17
N PHE A 91 2.18 6.51 -9.01
CA PHE A 91 2.78 6.24 -7.71
C PHE A 91 2.88 4.73 -7.43
N PHE A 92 1.77 4.03 -7.63
CA PHE A 92 1.69 2.59 -7.43
C PHE A 92 2.70 1.85 -8.32
N ASN A 93 2.77 2.20 -9.61
CA ASN A 93 3.73 1.61 -10.54
C ASN A 93 5.20 1.88 -10.17
N VAL A 94 5.50 3.00 -9.50
CA VAL A 94 6.84 3.30 -8.98
C VAL A 94 7.17 2.42 -7.77
N LEU A 95 6.20 2.10 -6.92
CA LEU A 95 6.41 1.25 -5.75
C LEU A 95 6.54 -0.23 -6.08
N THR A 96 5.85 -0.71 -7.11
CA THR A 96 5.78 -2.13 -7.45
C THR A 96 6.88 -2.61 -8.42
N LYS A 97 7.77 -1.73 -8.87
CA LYS A 97 8.92 -2.04 -9.75
C LYS A 97 10.24 -2.00 -8.98
#